data_AF-A0A533UYQ9-F1
#
_entry.id   AF-A0A533UYQ9-F1
#
_cell.length_a   1.000
_cell.length_b   1.000
_cell.length_c   1.000
_cell.angle_alpha   90.00
_cell.angle_beta   90.00
_cell.angle_gamma   90.00
#
_symmetry.space_group_name_H-M   'P 1'
#
loop_
_entity.id
_entity.type
_entity.pdbx_description
1 polymer ?
#
loop_
_entity_poly.entity_id
_entity_poly.type
_entity_poly.pdbx_seq_one_letter_code
_entity_poly.pdbx_strand_id
1 'polypeptide(L)' 'MLDAKCPKCDNKAQVSNDLTIVKCEHCGYTDNYENYISMMKTIAENLADNFQFRGNGSSQ' A
#
# COMPACT_ATOMS: atom_id res chain seq x y z
N MET A 1 15.87 10.11 0.78
CA MET A 1 14.45 9.73 0.81
C MET A 1 14.32 8.37 0.15
N LEU A 2 13.41 7.54 0.64
CA LEU A 2 13.15 6.21 0.09
C LEU A 2 11.90 6.24 -0.77
N ASP A 3 11.88 5.38 -1.77
CA ASP A 3 10.74 5.24 -2.66
C ASP A 3 9.75 4.20 -2.11
N ALA A 4 8.48 4.59 -2.05
CA ALA A 4 7.39 3.76 -1.56
C ALA A 4 6.23 3.77 -2.56
N LYS A 5 5.30 2.84 -2.40
CA LYS A 5 4.07 2.82 -3.19
C LYS A 5 3.00 3.66 -2.49
N CYS A 6 2.19 4.41 -3.22
CA CYS A 6 1.09 5.16 -2.64
C CYS A 6 -0.11 4.23 -2.40
N PRO A 7 -0.69 4.19 -1.18
CA PRO A 7 -1.83 3.32 -0.90
C PRO A 7 -3.14 3.80 -1.55
N LYS A 8 -3.20 5.06 -2.01
CA LYS A 8 -4.43 5.66 -2.56
C LYS A 8 -4.52 5.66 -4.08
N CYS A 9 -3.42 5.92 -4.76
CA CYS A 9 -3.42 6.10 -6.22
C CYS A 9 -2.44 5.19 -6.93
N ASP A 10 -1.84 4.23 -6.22
CA ASP A 10 -0.90 3.22 -6.74
C ASP A 10 0.40 3.79 -7.37
N ASN A 11 0.54 5.11 -7.42
CA ASN A 11 1.72 5.83 -7.89
C ASN A 11 2.86 5.81 -6.87
N LYS A 12 3.99 6.42 -7.22
CA LYS A 12 5.14 6.55 -6.34
C LYS A 12 4.87 7.54 -5.20
N ALA A 13 5.19 7.14 -3.99
CA ALA A 13 5.27 7.98 -2.80
C ALA A 13 6.73 8.07 -2.33
N GLN A 14 7.07 9.10 -1.58
CA GLN A 14 8.38 9.31 -0.99
C GLN A 14 8.29 9.21 0.53
N VAL A 15 9.24 8.50 1.12
CA VAL A 15 9.41 8.40 2.56
C VAL A 15 10.60 9.27 2.97
N SER A 16 10.41 10.07 4.02
CA SER A 16 11.48 10.85 4.63
C SER A 16 12.64 9.96 5.08
N ASN A 17 13.86 10.49 5.07
CA ASN A 17 15.06 9.75 5.48
C ASN A 17 14.99 9.20 6.91
N ASP A 18 14.25 9.90 7.78
CA ASP A 18 14.05 9.53 9.19
C ASP A 18 12.92 8.51 9.38
N LEU A 19 12.30 8.01 8.29
CA LEU A 19 11.17 7.07 8.33
C LEU A 19 9.99 7.57 9.19
N THR A 20 9.75 8.87 9.21
CA THR A 20 8.69 9.49 10.00
C THR A 20 7.43 9.75 9.19
N ILE A 21 7.59 10.17 7.93
CA ILE A 21 6.50 10.66 7.08
C ILE A 21 6.59 10.02 5.70
N VAL A 22 5.43 9.66 5.15
CA VAL A 22 5.24 9.26 3.76
C VAL A 22 4.38 10.30 3.07
N LYS A 23 4.84 10.82 1.93
CA LYS A 23 4.09 11.77 1.10
C LYS A 23 4.01 11.30 -0.35
N CYS A 24 2.88 11.51 -1.00
CA CYS A 24 2.69 11.27 -2.43
C CYS A 24 2.35 12.59 -3.13
N GLU A 25 3.23 13.01 -4.04
CA GLU A 25 3.06 14.27 -4.77
C GLU A 25 2.00 14.18 -5.89
N HIS A 26 1.55 12.96 -6.23
CA HIS A 26 0.54 12.75 -7.27
C HIS A 26 -0.89 12.97 -6.77
N CYS A 27 -1.22 12.47 -5.58
CA CYS A 27 -2.58 12.56 -5.02
C CYS A 27 -2.68 13.41 -3.75
N GLY A 28 -1.55 13.93 -3.26
CA GLY A 28 -1.48 14.72 -2.02
C GLY A 28 -1.57 13.90 -0.73
N TYR A 29 -1.51 12.56 -0.80
CA TYR A 29 -1.48 11.72 0.40
C TYR A 29 -0.26 12.07 1.27
N THR A 30 -0.47 12.34 2.55
CA THR A 30 0.59 12.54 3.54
C THR A 30 0.17 11.88 4.84
N ASP A 31 1.06 11.07 5.41
CA ASP A 31 0.79 10.35 6.65
C ASP A 31 2.10 9.94 7.34
N ASN A 32 1.99 9.48 8.58
CA ASN A 32 3.14 8.98 9.31
C ASN A 32 3.50 7.57 8.80
N TYR A 33 4.78 7.21 8.91
CA TYR A 33 5.28 5.93 8.43
C TYR A 33 4.59 4.74 9.11
N GLU A 34 4.33 4.81 10.42
CA GLU A 34 3.63 3.75 11.15
C GLU A 34 2.22 3.50 10.60
N ASN A 35 1.46 4.58 10.37
CA ASN A 35 0.12 4.51 9.76
C ASN A 35 0.18 3.95 8.34
N TYR A 36 1.16 4.41 7.55
CA TYR A 36 1.39 3.92 6.19
C TYR A 36 1.65 2.41 6.17
N ILE A 37 2.50 1.88 7.07
CA ILE A 37 2.78 0.44 7.16
C ILE A 37 1.54 -0.34 7.57
N SER A 38 0.76 0.16 8.52
CA SER A 38 -0.51 -0.45 8.94
C SER A 38 -1.49 -0.54 7.76
N MET A 39 -1.65 0.55 7.02
CA MET A 39 -2.52 0.61 5.84
C MET A 39 -2.05 -0.34 4.74
N MET A 40 -0.74 -0.40 4.48
CA MET A 40 -0.17 -1.31 3.48
C MET A 40 -0.33 -2.78 3.85
N LYS A 41 -0.23 -3.14 5.14
CA LYS A 41 -0.54 -4.50 5.60
C LYS A 41 -1.99 -4.86 5.27
N THR A 42 -2.94 -4.00 5.64
CA THR A 42 -4.35 -4.21 5.32
C THR A 42 -4.60 -4.34 3.82
N ILE A 43 -3.96 -3.50 2.99
CA ILE A 43 -4.08 -3.59 1.53
C ILE A 43 -3.52 -4.93 1.02
N ALA A 44 -2.37 -5.37 1.52
CA ALA A 44 -1.77 -6.64 1.13
C ALA A 44 -2.63 -7.85 1.56
N GLU A 45 -3.22 -7.80 2.75
CA GLU A 45 -4.15 -8.81 3.25
C GLU A 45 -5.42 -8.87 2.37
N ASN A 46 -6.01 -7.72 2.04
CA ASN A 46 -7.18 -7.65 1.17
C ASN A 46 -6.87 -8.11 -0.26
N LEU A 47 -5.67 -7.82 -0.78
CA LEU A 47 -5.23 -8.34 -2.07
C LEU A 47 -5.11 -9.86 -2.00
N ALA A 48 -4.43 -10.40 -0.99
CA ALA A 48 -4.29 -11.84 -0.80
C ALA A 48 -5.64 -12.56 -0.72
N ASP A 49 -6.61 -11.98 -0.01
CA ASP A 49 -7.98 -12.50 0.10
C ASP A 49 -8.71 -12.49 -1.26
N ASN A 50 -8.61 -11.38 -2.01
CA ASN A 50 -9.15 -11.30 -3.38
C ASN A 50 -8.46 -12.26 -4.36
N PHE A 51 -7.17 -12.57 -4.17
CA PHE A 51 -6.46 -13.58 -4.95
C PHE A 51 -6.92 -15.00 -4.59
N GLN A 52 -7.16 -15.30 -3.31
CA GLN A 52 -7.72 -16.60 -2.89
C GLN A 52 -9.14 -16.84 -3.40
N PHE A 53 -9.94 -15.79 -3.64
CA PHE A 53 -11.30 -15.93 -4.18
C PHE A 53 -11.38 -16.20 -5.70
N ARG A 54 -10.28 -16.03 -6.44
CA ARG A 54 -10.19 -16.41 -7.88
C ARG A 54 -9.72 -17.85 -8.12
N GLY A 55 -9.70 -18.67 -7.07
CA GLY A 55 -9.38 -20.11 -7.11
C GLY A 55 -10.59 -21.03 -7.06
N ASN A 56 -11.75 -20.66 -7.62
CA ASN A 56 -12.82 -21.62 -7.87
C ASN A 56 -13.16 -21.69 -9.35
N GLY A 57 -12.65 -22.74 -10.01
CA GLY A 57 -12.87 -22.98 -11.43
C GLY A 57 -12.21 -24.23 -12.00
N SER A 58 -12.24 -25.36 -11.28
CA SER A 58 -12.32 -26.76 -11.78
C SER A 58 -11.85 -27.71 -10.66
N SER A 59 -12.66 -28.59 -10.10
CA SER A 59 -13.29 -29.69 -10.83
C SER A 59 -14.56 -30.17 -10.14
N GLN A 60 -15.60 -30.27 -10.94
CA GLN A 60 -16.72 -31.18 -10.81
C GLN A 60 -16.23 -32.64 -10.92
#